data_AF-I8TCY3-F1
#
_entry.id   AF-I8TCY3-F1
#
_cell.length_a   1.000
_cell.length_b   1.000
_cell.length_c   1.000
_cell.angle_alpha   90.00
_cell.angle_beta   90.00
_cell.angle_gamma   90.00
#
_symmetry.space_group_name_H-M   'P 1'
#
loop_
_entity.id
_entity.type
_entity.pdbx_description
1 polymer ?
#
loop_
_entity_poly.entity_id
_entity_poly.type
_entity_poly.pdbx_seq_one_letter_code
_entity_poly.pdbx_strand_id
1 'polypeptide(L)'
;MTWVGDELFILTWRERVVFVVDSSIRERRRLQNPTEGWGITHLPTMGGDHLLVSDGSSTLTERAPSNWEALRAIEVTASGKPVDQLNELEFVKGRVYANVWHSDRIAVLDPQTGHVLNWLDLSALQSRFAKPAGWDAEEHVLNGIAYDVQTQHLLVTGKCWPKIFELKVEGVSSH
;
A
#
# COMPACT_ATOMS: atom_id res chain seq x y z
N MET A 1 4.96 -0.12 -5.10
CA MET A 1 6.00 0.85 -5.58
C MET A 1 5.41 2.25 -5.49
N THR A 2 6.20 3.31 -5.31
CA THR A 2 5.64 4.67 -5.23
C THR A 2 6.59 5.74 -5.76
N TRP A 3 6.02 6.83 -6.27
CA TRP A 3 6.76 8.03 -6.65
C TRP A 3 6.97 8.96 -5.45
N VAL A 4 8.14 9.60 -5.40
CA VAL A 4 8.41 10.80 -4.59
C VAL A 4 9.24 11.75 -5.46
N GLY A 5 8.68 12.91 -5.80
CA GLY A 5 9.32 13.81 -6.76
C GLY A 5 9.52 13.14 -8.12
N ASP A 6 10.76 13.13 -8.62
CA ASP A 6 11.15 12.51 -9.89
C ASP A 6 11.69 11.08 -9.74
N GLU A 7 11.54 10.47 -8.56
CA GLU A 7 12.09 9.17 -8.22
C GLU A 7 11.00 8.14 -7.92
N LEU A 8 11.12 6.95 -8.51
CA LEU A 8 10.26 5.80 -8.25
C LEU A 8 11.00 4.80 -7.37
N PHE A 9 10.40 4.48 -6.23
CA PHE A 9 10.89 3.49 -5.27
C PHE A 9 10.19 2.15 -5.50
N ILE A 10 10.97 1.13 -5.83
CA ILE A 10 10.50 -0.22 -6.12
C ILE A 10 11.11 -1.17 -5.09
N LEU A 11 10.25 -1.73 -4.23
CA LEU A 11 10.63 -2.77 -3.29
C LEU A 11 10.80 -4.11 -4.00
N THR A 12 11.73 -4.92 -3.49
CA THR A 12 11.79 -6.36 -3.79
C THR A 12 11.23 -7.16 -2.62
N TRP A 13 10.65 -8.32 -2.88
CA TRP A 13 10.03 -9.14 -1.85
C TRP A 13 11.06 -9.74 -0.88
N ARG A 14 11.87 -10.71 -1.33
CA ARG A 14 12.80 -11.47 -0.48
C ARG A 14 14.26 -11.06 -0.67
N GLU A 15 14.53 -10.32 -1.74
CA GLU A 15 15.87 -9.91 -2.13
C GLU A 15 16.40 -8.78 -1.24
N ARG A 16 15.52 -8.14 -0.45
CA ARG A 16 15.87 -7.10 0.53
C ARG A 16 16.59 -5.92 -0.10
N VAL A 17 16.16 -5.52 -1.30
CA VAL A 17 16.67 -4.38 -2.04
C VAL A 17 15.54 -3.41 -2.36
N VAL A 18 15.86 -2.13 -2.44
CA VAL A 18 14.99 -1.11 -3.03
C VAL A 18 15.71 -0.48 -4.20
N PHE A 19 15.09 -0.54 -5.37
CA PHE A 19 15.55 0.18 -6.54
C PHE A 19 14.94 1.58 -6.53
N VAL A 20 15.79 2.58 -6.76
CA VAL A 20 15.35 3.95 -7.01
C VAL A 20 15.65 4.26 -8.46
N VAL A 21 14.61 4.48 -9.25
CA VAL A 21 14.71 4.72 -10.70
C VAL A 21 14.10 6.07 -11.08
N ASP A 22 14.50 6.62 -12.22
CA ASP A 22 13.84 7.80 -12.79
C ASP A 22 12.63 7.44 -13.68
N SER A 23 11.97 8.45 -14.24
CA SER A 23 10.86 8.29 -15.19
C SER A 23 11.21 7.52 -16.47
N SER A 24 12.50 7.35 -16.77
CA SER A 24 12.98 6.51 -17.87
C SER A 24 13.36 5.10 -17.41
N ILE A 25 13.03 4.73 -16.17
CA ILE A 25 13.32 3.44 -15.54
C ILE A 25 14.84 3.16 -15.43
N ARG A 26 15.66 4.21 -15.48
CA ARG A 26 17.09 4.06 -15.24
C ARG A 26 17.35 4.07 -13.74
N GLU A 27 18.05 3.04 -13.26
CA GLU A 27 18.51 2.93 -11.86
C GLU A 27 19.42 4.12 -11.51
N ARG A 28 18.98 4.90 -10.52
CA ARG A 28 19.77 5.98 -9.91
C ARG A 28 20.51 5.48 -8.67
N ARG A 29 19.82 4.70 -7.84
CA ARG A 29 20.34 4.17 -6.57
C ARG A 29 19.79 2.79 -6.29
N ARG A 30 20.54 2.06 -5.47
CA ARG A 30 20.14 0.80 -4.86
C ARG A 30 20.31 0.90 -3.36
N LEU A 31 19.27 0.58 -2.62
CA LEU A 31 19.24 0.69 -1.16
C LEU A 31 19.05 -0.69 -0.54
N GLN A 32 19.71 -0.95 0.59
CA GLN A 32 19.51 -2.17 1.36
C GLN A 32 18.21 -2.05 2.16
N ASN A 33 17.30 -3.00 2.01
CA ASN A 33 16.13 -3.10 2.87
C ASN A 33 16.41 -4.06 4.05
N PRO A 34 16.12 -3.69 5.31
CA PRO A 34 16.35 -4.59 6.44
C PRO A 34 15.37 -5.78 6.49
N THR A 35 14.16 -5.61 5.96
CA THR A 35 13.04 -6.56 6.02
C THR A 35 12.62 -7.00 4.61
N GLU A 36 11.58 -7.86 4.53
CA GLU A 36 10.89 -8.07 3.25
C GLU A 36 10.23 -6.77 2.76
N GLY A 37 9.99 -6.66 1.46
CA GLY A 37 9.30 -5.51 0.88
C GLY A 37 7.95 -5.91 0.29
N TRP A 38 6.86 -5.46 0.91
CA TRP A 38 5.50 -5.80 0.48
C TRP A 38 4.82 -4.62 -0.21
N GLY A 39 4.40 -3.62 0.55
CA GLY A 39 3.78 -2.39 0.05
C GLY A 39 4.59 -1.14 0.39
N ILE A 40 4.41 -0.10 -0.41
CA ILE A 40 5.03 1.20 -0.20
C ILE A 40 4.15 2.31 -0.74
N THR A 41 3.94 3.36 0.05
CA THR A 41 3.26 4.59 -0.38
C THR A 41 4.08 5.82 0.00
N HIS A 42 3.95 6.87 -0.79
CA HIS A 42 4.37 8.22 -0.41
C HIS A 42 3.50 8.70 0.76
N LEU A 43 4.13 9.30 1.77
CA LEU A 43 3.49 9.90 2.93
C LEU A 43 3.90 11.37 3.01
N PRO A 44 3.07 12.31 2.52
CA PRO A 44 3.32 13.73 2.69
C PRO A 44 3.22 14.13 4.17
N THR A 45 4.22 14.85 4.68
CA THR A 45 4.23 15.39 6.05
C THR A 45 4.50 16.89 6.05
N MET A 46 4.24 17.55 7.18
CA MET A 46 4.59 18.97 7.36
C MET A 46 6.10 19.23 7.28
N GLY A 47 6.93 18.21 7.54
CA GLY A 47 8.39 18.28 7.50
C GLY A 47 9.01 17.86 6.17
N GLY A 48 8.20 17.49 5.18
CA GLY A 48 8.65 17.00 3.87
C GLY A 48 8.07 15.63 3.51
N ASP A 49 8.62 15.05 2.45
CA ASP A 49 8.17 13.79 1.88
C ASP A 49 8.80 12.59 2.59
N HIS A 50 7.96 11.71 3.14
CA HIS A 50 8.40 10.43 3.70
C HIS A 50 7.82 9.27 2.89
N LEU A 51 8.32 8.06 3.17
CA LEU A 51 7.80 6.81 2.64
C LEU A 51 7.24 5.97 3.78
N LEU A 52 6.14 5.28 3.55
CA LEU A 52 5.61 4.30 4.47
C LEU A 52 5.67 2.92 3.84
N VAL A 53 6.26 1.95 4.54
CA VAL A 53 6.58 0.62 4.03
C VAL A 53 5.95 -0.46 4.90
N SER A 54 5.35 -1.47 4.27
CA SER A 54 4.91 -2.71 4.91
C SER A 54 5.84 -3.87 4.54
N ASP A 55 5.90 -4.88 5.42
CA ASP A 55 6.71 -6.09 5.25
C ASP A 55 5.91 -7.38 5.55
N GLY A 56 4.57 -7.30 5.58
CA GLY A 56 3.69 -8.40 5.94
C GLY A 56 3.48 -8.57 7.45
N SER A 57 4.22 -7.87 8.31
CA SER A 57 3.94 -7.80 9.74
C SER A 57 2.79 -6.82 10.05
N SER A 58 2.50 -6.64 11.34
CA SER A 58 1.60 -5.57 11.81
C SER A 58 2.28 -4.21 11.97
N THR A 59 3.55 -4.08 11.58
CA THR A 59 4.31 -2.83 11.70
C THR A 59 4.50 -2.18 10.33
N LEU A 60 4.15 -0.89 10.24
CA LEU A 60 4.57 -0.04 9.13
C LEU A 60 5.81 0.75 9.52
N THR A 61 6.79 0.83 8.62
CA THR A 61 8.01 1.60 8.84
C THR A 61 7.98 2.86 8.00
N GLU A 62 8.05 4.01 8.65
CA GLU A 62 8.25 5.31 8.02
C GLU A 62 9.74 5.50 7.73
N ARG A 63 10.07 5.90 6.49
CA ARG A 63 11.45 6.02 6.01
C ARG A 63 11.70 7.35 5.31
N ALA A 64 12.91 7.86 5.47
CA ALA A 64 13.38 9.01 4.72
C ALA A 64 13.74 8.58 3.27
N PRO A 65 13.21 9.23 2.22
CA PRO A 65 13.51 8.88 0.83
C PRO A 65 14.96 9.19 0.42
N SER A 66 15.61 10.13 1.11
CA SER A 66 16.98 10.58 0.80
C SER A 66 18.05 9.53 1.11
N ASN A 67 17.89 8.78 2.20
CA ASN A 67 18.90 7.86 2.72
C ASN A 67 18.35 6.48 3.18
N TRP A 68 17.05 6.25 3.04
CA TRP A 68 16.34 5.03 3.49
C TRP A 68 16.32 4.78 5.01
N GLU A 69 16.73 5.78 5.80
CA GLU A 69 16.74 5.69 7.26
C GLU A 69 15.33 5.47 7.81
N ALA A 70 15.20 4.57 8.78
CA ALA A 70 13.94 4.36 9.48
C ALA A 70 13.71 5.52 10.45
N LEU A 71 12.63 6.26 10.22
CA LEU A 71 12.25 7.42 11.03
C LEU A 71 11.35 7.01 12.19
N ARG A 72 10.41 6.09 11.93
CA ARG A 72 9.40 5.67 12.90
C ARG A 72 8.85 4.29 12.56
N ALA A 73 8.55 3.50 13.57
CA ALA A 73 7.77 2.28 13.46
C ALA A 73 6.35 2.52 13.99
N ILE A 74 5.35 1.98 13.31
CA ILE A 74 3.93 2.20 13.57
C ILE A 74 3.25 0.85 13.67
N GLU A 75 2.83 0.47 14.87
CA GLU A 75 2.04 -0.74 15.05
C GLU A 75 0.59 -0.49 14.62
N VAL A 76 0.12 -1.25 13.64
CA VAL A 76 -1.25 -1.16 13.13
C VAL A 76 -2.16 -2.01 13.99
N THR A 77 -3.22 -1.39 14.51
CA THR A 77 -4.17 -2.06 15.41
C THR A 77 -5.62 -1.78 15.04
N ALA A 78 -6.47 -2.80 15.17
CA ALA A 78 -7.91 -2.68 15.09
C ALA A 78 -8.51 -3.11 16.43
N SER A 79 -9.22 -2.21 17.10
CA SER A 79 -9.81 -2.46 18.43
C SER A 79 -8.80 -3.01 19.45
N GLY A 80 -7.58 -2.46 19.43
CA GLY A 80 -6.48 -2.85 20.33
C GLY A 80 -5.78 -4.17 20.00
N LYS A 81 -6.11 -4.81 18.87
CA LYS A 81 -5.42 -6.01 18.39
C LYS A 81 -4.55 -5.69 17.17
N PRO A 82 -3.33 -6.23 17.07
CA PRO A 82 -2.50 -6.07 15.89
C PRO A 82 -3.21 -6.56 14.63
N VAL A 83 -3.02 -5.85 13.52
CA VAL A 83 -3.44 -6.28 12.18
C VAL A 83 -2.19 -6.66 11.42
N ASP A 84 -1.93 -7.94 11.25
CA ASP A 84 -0.81 -8.47 10.48
C ASP A 84 -1.16 -8.57 8.97
N GLN A 85 -0.22 -9.12 8.19
CA GLN A 85 -0.40 -9.37 6.77
C GLN A 85 -0.66 -8.11 5.93
N LEU A 86 -0.16 -6.96 6.41
CA LEU A 86 -0.23 -5.69 5.68
C LEU A 86 0.58 -5.80 4.38
N ASN A 87 -0.10 -5.59 3.25
CA ASN A 87 0.46 -5.74 1.92
C ASN A 87 0.52 -4.39 1.20
N GLU A 88 -0.06 -4.25 0.01
CA GLU A 88 -0.09 -2.98 -0.72
C GLU A 88 -0.67 -1.81 0.10
N LEU A 89 -0.08 -0.63 -0.10
CA LEU A 89 -0.39 0.59 0.64
C LEU A 89 -0.70 1.72 -0.33
N GLU A 90 -1.65 2.59 0.03
CA GLU A 90 -1.91 3.84 -0.69
C GLU A 90 -2.30 4.96 0.28
N PHE A 91 -1.69 6.14 0.13
CA PHE A 91 -2.05 7.33 0.89
C PHE A 91 -3.14 8.13 0.20
N VAL A 92 -4.26 8.31 0.88
CA VAL A 92 -5.47 8.92 0.32
C VAL A 92 -6.02 9.93 1.31
N LYS A 93 -5.92 11.22 0.96
CA LYS A 93 -6.50 12.35 1.72
C LYS A 93 -6.24 12.26 3.24
N GLY A 94 -5.00 12.04 3.65
CA GLY A 94 -4.61 12.02 5.07
C GLY A 94 -4.75 10.66 5.75
N ARG A 95 -5.20 9.63 5.05
CA ARG A 95 -5.34 8.25 5.55
C ARG A 95 -4.47 7.30 4.74
N VAL A 96 -4.09 6.19 5.35
CA VAL A 96 -3.41 5.09 4.65
C VAL A 96 -4.41 3.96 4.47
N TYR A 97 -4.48 3.46 3.25
CA TYR A 97 -5.27 2.31 2.85
C TYR A 97 -4.30 1.14 2.69
N ALA A 98 -4.54 0.06 3.42
CA ALA A 98 -3.69 -1.12 3.40
C ALA A 98 -4.49 -2.36 3.02
N ASN A 99 -4.07 -3.07 1.97
CA ASN A 99 -4.53 -4.44 1.76
C ASN A 99 -4.06 -5.32 2.92
N VAL A 100 -4.92 -6.24 3.35
CA VAL A 100 -4.54 -7.33 4.25
C VAL A 100 -4.51 -8.61 3.42
N TRP A 101 -3.36 -9.26 3.34
CA TRP A 101 -3.22 -10.49 2.56
C TRP A 101 -4.16 -11.58 3.09
N HIS A 102 -4.69 -12.44 2.20
CA HIS A 102 -5.78 -13.39 2.49
C HIS A 102 -7.09 -12.79 3.04
N SER A 103 -7.30 -11.49 2.87
CA SER A 103 -8.56 -10.81 3.19
C SER A 103 -9.09 -10.05 1.98
N ASP A 104 -10.41 -10.02 1.83
CA ASP A 104 -11.08 -9.15 0.84
C ASP A 104 -11.33 -7.73 1.38
N ARG A 105 -10.61 -7.32 2.43
CA ARG A 105 -10.78 -6.02 3.06
C ARG A 105 -9.54 -5.14 2.92
N ILE A 106 -9.79 -3.83 2.89
CA ILE A 106 -8.76 -2.81 3.01
C ILE A 106 -8.94 -2.12 4.37
N ALA A 107 -7.87 -2.08 5.15
CA ALA A 107 -7.81 -1.30 6.37
C ALA A 107 -7.60 0.18 6.03
N VAL A 108 -8.44 1.06 6.56
CA VAL A 108 -8.27 2.52 6.49
C VAL A 108 -7.74 2.96 7.84
N LEU A 109 -6.46 3.35 7.91
CA LEU A 109 -5.77 3.64 9.15
C LEU A 109 -5.28 5.09 9.23
N ASP A 110 -5.16 5.57 10.46
CA ASP A 110 -4.51 6.83 10.76
C ASP A 110 -2.98 6.63 10.74
N PRO A 111 -2.23 7.29 9.84
CA PRO A 111 -0.78 7.10 9.75
C PRO A 111 -0.01 7.66 10.95
N GLN A 112 -0.60 8.48 11.81
CA GLN A 112 0.06 8.97 13.01
C GLN A 112 0.01 7.93 14.13
N THR A 113 -1.12 7.24 14.28
CA THR A 113 -1.36 6.34 15.43
C THR A 113 -1.28 4.86 15.08
N GLY A 114 -1.46 4.48 13.81
CA GLY A 114 -1.62 3.09 13.38
C GLY A 114 -3.02 2.52 13.64
N HIS A 115 -3.94 3.27 14.23
CA HIS A 115 -5.28 2.78 14.49
C HIS A 115 -6.09 2.66 13.20
N VAL A 116 -6.69 1.49 12.99
CA VAL A 116 -7.67 1.27 11.93
C VAL A 116 -8.96 2.01 12.30
N LEU A 117 -9.32 2.97 11.46
CA LEU A 117 -10.50 3.81 11.61
C LEU A 117 -11.72 3.18 10.95
N ASN A 118 -11.52 2.47 9.83
CA ASN A 118 -12.58 1.82 9.10
C ASN A 118 -12.06 0.63 8.28
N TRP A 119 -12.98 -0.21 7.82
CA TRP A 119 -12.73 -1.31 6.90
C TRP A 119 -13.55 -1.12 5.63
N LEU A 120 -12.89 -1.20 4.47
CA LEU A 120 -13.60 -1.35 3.20
C LEU A 120 -13.73 -2.84 2.90
N ASP A 121 -14.96 -3.35 2.83
CA ASP A 121 -15.25 -4.72 2.43
C ASP A 121 -15.45 -4.80 0.92
N LEU A 122 -14.55 -5.50 0.23
CA LEU A 122 -14.53 -5.66 -1.22
C LEU A 122 -14.80 -7.10 -1.66
N SER A 123 -15.31 -7.96 -0.77
CA SER A 123 -15.60 -9.37 -1.05
C SER A 123 -16.51 -9.58 -2.27
N ALA A 124 -17.39 -8.62 -2.55
CA ALA A 124 -18.27 -8.66 -3.70
C ALA A 124 -17.53 -8.57 -5.06
N LEU A 125 -16.31 -8.01 -5.13
CA LEU A 125 -15.62 -7.76 -6.40
C LEU A 125 -15.23 -9.03 -7.13
N GLN A 126 -14.83 -10.09 -6.42
CA GLN A 126 -14.46 -11.37 -7.02
C GLN A 126 -15.60 -12.07 -7.77
N SER A 127 -16.85 -11.66 -7.53
CA SER A 127 -18.03 -12.14 -8.27
C SER A 127 -18.30 -11.37 -9.57
N ARG A 128 -17.61 -10.24 -9.79
CA ARG A 128 -17.85 -9.33 -10.92
C ARG A 128 -17.01 -9.65 -12.16
N PHE A 129 -16.27 -10.76 -12.15
CA PHE A 129 -15.52 -11.26 -13.29
C PHE A 129 -15.49 -12.78 -13.31
N ALA A 130 -15.39 -13.35 -14.51
CA ALA A 130 -15.12 -14.78 -14.68
C ALA A 130 -13.66 -15.05 -14.30
N LYS A 131 -13.45 -16.07 -13.47
CA LYS A 131 -12.10 -16.51 -13.07
C LYS A 131 -11.43 -17.18 -14.29
N PRO A 132 -10.26 -16.70 -14.75
CA PRO A 132 -9.53 -17.34 -15.84
C PRO A 132 -9.13 -18.78 -15.53
N ALA A 133 -8.72 -19.53 -16.56
CA ALA A 133 -8.15 -20.86 -16.37
C ALA A 133 -6.87 -20.78 -15.52
N GLY A 134 -6.68 -21.75 -14.60
CA GLY A 134 -5.56 -21.74 -13.67
C GLY A 134 -5.73 -20.78 -12.48
N TRP A 135 -6.97 -20.41 -12.14
CA TRP A 135 -7.24 -19.56 -10.98
C TRP A 135 -6.81 -20.23 -9.67
N ASP A 136 -5.92 -19.57 -8.94
CA ASP A 136 -5.51 -19.92 -7.59
C ASP A 136 -6.13 -18.94 -6.59
N ALA A 137 -7.00 -19.41 -5.71
CA ALA A 137 -7.67 -18.53 -4.74
C ALA A 137 -6.76 -18.07 -3.60
N GLU A 138 -5.63 -18.73 -3.37
CA GLU A 138 -4.65 -18.37 -2.34
C GLU A 138 -3.71 -17.26 -2.83
N GLU A 139 -3.37 -17.29 -4.13
CA GLU A 139 -2.43 -16.33 -4.72
C GLU A 139 -3.11 -15.24 -5.56
N HIS A 140 -4.28 -15.46 -6.16
CA HIS A 140 -4.98 -14.46 -6.98
C HIS A 140 -5.94 -13.58 -6.16
N VAL A 141 -5.42 -13.06 -5.05
CA VAL A 141 -6.16 -12.30 -4.04
C VAL A 141 -6.19 -10.80 -4.33
N LEU A 142 -7.10 -10.09 -3.64
CA LEU A 142 -7.16 -8.62 -3.62
C LEU A 142 -5.80 -8.04 -3.21
N ASN A 143 -5.22 -7.20 -4.07
CA ASN A 143 -3.94 -6.54 -3.86
C ASN A 143 -3.72 -5.47 -4.92
N GLY A 144 -3.39 -4.25 -4.51
CA GLY A 144 -3.19 -3.12 -5.40
C GLY A 144 -4.31 -2.10 -5.22
N ILE A 145 -3.90 -0.93 -4.78
CA ILE A 145 -4.73 0.24 -4.52
C ILE A 145 -4.01 1.41 -5.16
N ALA A 146 -4.75 2.25 -5.87
CA ALA A 146 -4.26 3.54 -6.33
C ALA A 146 -5.35 4.58 -6.15
N TYR A 147 -4.96 5.84 -5.95
CA TYR A 147 -5.91 6.94 -5.84
C TYR A 147 -5.80 7.89 -7.02
N ASP A 148 -6.90 8.06 -7.73
CA ASP A 148 -7.01 9.07 -8.79
C ASP A 148 -7.46 10.40 -8.17
N VAL A 149 -6.55 11.38 -8.13
CA VAL A 149 -6.82 12.71 -7.59
C VAL A 149 -7.80 13.52 -8.42
N GLN A 150 -7.92 13.25 -9.72
CA GLN A 150 -8.80 13.97 -10.64
C GLN A 150 -10.25 13.52 -10.47
N THR A 151 -10.49 12.21 -10.43
CA THR A 151 -11.83 11.64 -10.25
C THR A 151 -12.21 11.50 -8.78
N GLN A 152 -11.22 11.55 -7.88
CA GLN A 152 -11.33 11.26 -6.45
C GLN A 152 -11.79 9.83 -6.15
N HIS A 153 -11.54 8.88 -7.06
CA HIS A 153 -11.89 7.48 -6.90
C HIS A 153 -10.68 6.63 -6.54
N LEU A 154 -10.95 5.50 -5.88
CA LEU A 154 -9.96 4.45 -5.69
C LEU A 154 -9.99 3.52 -6.89
N LEU A 155 -8.81 3.16 -7.39
CA LEU A 155 -8.64 2.06 -8.33
C LEU A 155 -8.13 0.87 -7.52
N VAL A 156 -8.85 -0.25 -7.60
CA VAL A 156 -8.48 -1.49 -6.89
C VAL A 156 -8.43 -2.66 -7.85
N THR A 157 -7.53 -3.60 -7.56
CA THR A 157 -7.37 -4.83 -8.34
C THR A 157 -6.87 -5.96 -7.45
N GLY A 158 -6.45 -7.06 -8.07
CA GLY A 158 -5.79 -8.16 -7.39
C GLY A 158 -4.72 -8.80 -8.24
N LYS A 159 -3.93 -9.66 -7.59
CA LYS A 159 -2.92 -10.47 -8.27
C LYS A 159 -3.61 -11.31 -9.36
N CYS A 160 -3.16 -11.16 -10.60
CA CYS A 160 -3.73 -11.85 -11.77
C CYS A 160 -5.23 -11.59 -12.04
N TRP A 161 -5.81 -10.53 -11.49
CA TRP A 161 -7.19 -10.16 -11.82
C TRP A 161 -7.29 -9.64 -13.26
N PRO A 162 -8.33 -10.01 -14.02
CA PRO A 162 -8.52 -9.54 -15.39
C PRO A 162 -9.16 -8.14 -15.45
N LYS A 163 -9.42 -7.49 -14.31
CA LYS A 163 -10.12 -6.20 -14.20
C LYS A 163 -9.50 -5.33 -13.12
N ILE A 164 -9.52 -4.03 -13.37
CA ILE A 164 -9.38 -2.99 -12.37
C ILE A 164 -10.77 -2.40 -12.12
N PHE A 165 -11.10 -2.17 -10.86
CA PHE A 165 -12.36 -1.57 -10.43
C PHE A 165 -12.11 -0.14 -9.97
N GLU A 166 -12.92 0.78 -10.46
CA GLU A 166 -12.98 2.15 -9.96
C GLU A 166 -14.09 2.25 -8.91
N LEU A 167 -13.74 2.67 -7.70
CA LEU A 167 -14.61 2.75 -6.55
C LEU A 167 -14.77 4.21 -6.11
N LYS A 168 -16.03 4.64 -5.99
CA LYS A 168 -16.38 5.84 -5.24
C LYS A 168 -16.62 5.46 -3.80
N VAL A 169 -15.77 5.95 -2.89
CA VAL A 169 -15.91 5.73 -1.44
C VAL A 169 -16.51 6.98 -0.81
N GLU A 170 -17.69 6.83 -0.21
CA GLU A 170 -18.34 7.91 0.53
C GLU A 170 -17.63 8.14 1.86
N GLY A 171 -17.45 9.41 2.26
CA GLY A 171 -16.86 9.77 3.55
C GLY A 171 -15.34 10.02 3.55
N VAL A 172 -14.69 10.07 2.38
CA VAL A 172 -13.31 10.59 2.27
C VAL A 172 -13.35 12.14 2.28
N SER A 173 -13.89 12.70 3.35
CA SER A 173 -13.98 14.14 3.61
C SER A 173 -12.71 14.59 4.33
N SER A 174 -11.98 15.52 3.71
CA SER A 174 -10.94 16.30 4.38
C SER A 174 -11.53 16.97 5.61
N HIS A 175 -11.01 16.64 6.80
CA HIS A 175 -11.14 17.50 7.96
C HIS A 175 -9.97 18.48 7.94
#